data_AF-A0A7X8B482-F1
#
_entry.id   AF-A0A7X8B482-F1
#
_cell.length_a   1.000
_cell.length_b   1.000
_cell.length_c   1.000
_cell.angle_alpha   90.00
_cell.angle_beta   90.00
_cell.angle_gamma   90.00
#
_symmetry.space_group_name_H-M   'P 1'
#
loop_
_entity.id
_entity.type
_entity.pdbx_description
1 polymer ?
#
loop_
_entity_poly.entity_id
_entity_poly.type
_entity_poly.pdbx_seq_one_letter_code
_entity_poly.pdbx_strand_id
1 'polypeptide(L)'
;MAAGGYEESDGYYMVDERQDYDIKRYREVGKALGKATYDLGPRPDLSLASLFYTHDMGQGTEFFHSDLQMDQYWLNYSLQCDGFGVKGLAYLNRADKTAFQDNANDNYTSAFRDEKFPNTYTLGVDLQGTLFAWSPLQLTVGAAFKEASWDYGED
;
A
#
# COMPACT_ATOMS: atom_id res chain seq x y z
N MET A 1 6.30 -9.61 15.76
CA MET A 1 7.38 -9.11 14.87
C MET A 1 7.16 -7.63 14.66
N ALA A 2 8.21 -6.83 14.76
CA ALA A 2 8.21 -5.43 14.37
C ALA A 2 9.41 -5.21 13.45
N ALA A 3 9.22 -4.42 12.40
CA ALA A 3 10.26 -4.01 11.48
C ALA A 3 9.99 -2.58 11.04
N GLY A 4 11.03 -1.86 10.67
CA GLY A 4 10.88 -0.50 10.17
C GLY A 4 12.11 -0.10 9.37
N GLY A 5 11.96 0.98 8.62
CA GLY A 5 13.03 1.51 7.80
C GLY A 5 12.75 2.97 7.47
N TYR A 6 13.83 3.72 7.37
CA TYR A 6 13.83 5.07 6.88
C TYR A 6 14.90 5.18 5.80
N GLU A 7 14.56 5.81 4.70
CA GLU A 7 15.45 5.97 3.56
C GLU A 7 15.31 7.38 3.00
N GLU A 8 16.43 8.10 2.96
CA GLU A 8 16.60 9.32 2.18
C GLU A 8 17.49 9.02 0.98
N SER A 9 17.15 9.57 -0.18
CA SER A 9 17.94 9.44 -1.39
C SER A 9 17.82 10.69 -2.23
N ASP A 10 18.94 11.19 -2.75
CA ASP A 10 19.00 12.21 -3.80
C ASP A 10 18.61 11.66 -5.20
N GLY A 11 18.03 10.47 -5.26
CA GLY A 11 17.56 9.79 -6.47
C GLY A 11 18.66 9.39 -7.44
N TYR A 12 18.26 9.20 -8.71
CA TYR A 12 19.18 8.89 -9.82
C TYR A 12 19.05 9.97 -10.89
N TYR A 13 20.18 10.49 -11.37
CA TYR A 13 20.27 11.34 -12.56
C TYR A 13 20.48 10.43 -13.77
N MET A 14 19.58 10.46 -14.74
CA MET A 14 19.77 9.80 -16.02
C MET A 14 19.71 10.88 -17.10
N VAL A 15 20.86 11.48 -17.42
CA VAL A 15 21.00 12.45 -18.52
C VAL A 15 22.31 12.22 -19.29
N ASP A 16 22.23 12.25 -20.62
CA ASP A 16 23.41 12.29 -21.51
C ASP A 16 23.93 13.74 -21.66
N GLU A 17 23.06 14.77 -21.65
CA GLU A 17 23.39 16.20 -21.59
C GLU A 17 22.41 16.94 -20.65
N ARG A 18 22.95 17.69 -19.68
CA ARG A 18 22.20 18.39 -18.61
C ARG A 18 21.57 19.69 -19.11
N GLN A 19 20.26 19.85 -18.94
CA GLN A 19 19.49 21.07 -19.15
C GLN A 19 19.30 21.84 -17.83
N ASP A 20 18.95 23.13 -17.91
CA ASP A 20 18.84 24.01 -16.73
C ASP A 20 17.68 23.62 -15.79
N TYR A 21 16.71 22.86 -16.29
CA TYR A 21 15.58 22.31 -15.53
C TYR A 21 15.82 20.87 -15.04
N ASP A 22 16.99 20.27 -15.31
CA ASP A 22 17.35 18.95 -14.78
C ASP A 22 17.79 19.09 -13.32
N ILE A 23 16.82 19.00 -12.42
CA ILE A 23 16.98 19.18 -10.98
C ILE A 23 16.84 17.82 -10.27
N LYS A 24 17.56 17.71 -9.14
CA LYS A 24 17.73 16.51 -8.33
C LYS A 24 16.38 15.89 -7.96
N ARG A 25 16.14 14.62 -8.32
CA ARG A 25 14.98 13.87 -7.83
C ARG A 25 15.27 13.42 -6.42
N TYR A 26 14.62 13.95 -5.41
CA TYR A 26 14.75 13.44 -4.04
C TYR A 26 13.67 12.40 -3.74
N ARG A 27 13.95 11.52 -2.78
CA ARG A 27 13.00 10.56 -2.24
C ARG A 27 13.25 10.40 -0.75
N GLU A 28 12.21 10.60 0.04
CA GLU A 28 12.17 10.30 1.47
C GLU A 28 11.07 9.28 1.75
N VAL A 29 11.43 8.18 2.42
CA VAL A 29 10.50 7.08 2.69
C VAL A 29 10.61 6.64 4.14
N GLY A 30 9.49 6.64 4.84
CA GLY A 30 9.33 6.07 6.17
C GLY A 30 8.43 4.83 6.13
N LYS A 31 8.84 3.74 6.80
CA LYS A 31 8.02 2.51 6.91
C LYS A 31 8.08 1.94 8.32
N ALA A 32 6.93 1.55 8.84
CA ALA A 32 6.83 0.80 10.09
C ALA A 32 5.83 -0.35 9.94
N LEU A 33 6.28 -1.57 10.18
CA LEU A 33 5.49 -2.80 10.10
C LEU A 33 5.38 -3.44 11.49
N GLY A 34 4.15 -3.65 11.93
CA GLY A 34 3.82 -4.49 13.08
C GLY A 34 3.08 -5.75 12.63
N LYS A 35 3.51 -6.93 13.10
CA LYS A 35 2.79 -8.19 12.89
C LYS A 35 2.70 -8.98 14.20
N ALA A 36 1.47 -9.31 14.57
CA ALA A 36 1.15 -10.25 15.63
C ALA A 36 0.61 -11.55 15.02
N THR A 37 0.97 -12.67 15.60
CA THR A 37 0.44 -13.98 15.20
C THR A 37 0.09 -14.71 16.47
N TYR A 38 -1.12 -15.25 16.51
CA TYR A 38 -1.66 -15.97 17.63
C TYR A 38 -2.02 -17.37 17.17
N ASP A 39 -1.44 -18.35 17.85
CA ASP A 39 -1.75 -19.76 17.65
C ASP A 39 -3.00 -20.08 18.49
N LEU A 40 -4.11 -20.44 17.82
CA LEU A 40 -5.38 -20.75 18.47
C LEU A 40 -5.47 -22.24 18.86
N GLY A 41 -4.46 -23.04 18.53
CA GLY A 41 -4.38 -24.48 18.72
C GLY A 41 -3.59 -25.15 17.58
N PRO A 42 -3.38 -26.47 17.61
CA PRO A 42 -2.44 -27.17 16.71
C PRO A 42 -2.78 -27.13 15.21
N ARG A 43 -3.88 -26.49 14.81
CA ARG A 43 -4.47 -26.51 13.47
C ARG A 43 -4.96 -25.14 13.00
N PRO A 44 -5.62 -24.31 13.84
CA PRO A 44 -5.97 -22.95 13.46
C PRO A 44 -4.85 -21.94 13.75
N ASP A 45 -4.55 -21.08 12.77
CA ASP A 45 -3.70 -19.91 12.94
C ASP A 45 -4.48 -18.62 12.68
N LEU A 46 -4.15 -17.58 13.45
CA LEU A 46 -4.65 -16.23 13.27
C LEU A 46 -3.46 -15.27 13.22
N SER A 47 -3.40 -14.40 12.20
CA SER A 47 -2.37 -13.36 12.15
C SER A 47 -2.97 -12.01 11.79
N LEU A 48 -2.54 -10.99 12.52
CA LEU A 48 -2.87 -9.59 12.27
C LEU A 48 -1.59 -8.84 11.96
N ALA A 49 -1.60 -8.06 10.89
CA ALA A 49 -0.50 -7.17 10.57
C ALA A 49 -1.01 -5.79 10.18
N SER A 50 -0.16 -4.80 10.44
CA SER A 50 -0.36 -3.41 10.12
C SER A 50 0.95 -2.83 9.58
N LEU A 51 0.86 -2.11 8.46
CA LEU A 51 1.97 -1.40 7.83
C LEU A 51 1.60 0.07 7.71
N PHE A 52 2.43 0.92 8.30
CA PHE A 52 2.43 2.36 8.11
C PHE A 52 3.53 2.71 7.11
N TYR A 53 3.19 3.51 6.12
CA TYR A 53 4.09 3.91 5.05
C TYR A 53 3.89 5.40 4.75
N THR A 54 4.98 6.16 4.77
CA THR A 54 5.01 7.55 4.32
C THR A 54 6.06 7.68 3.23
N HIS A 55 5.78 8.53 2.25
CA HIS A 55 6.65 8.74 1.12
C HIS A 55 6.46 10.15 0.59
N ASP A 56 7.53 10.91 0.57
CA ASP A 56 7.65 12.14 -0.20
C ASP A 56 8.68 11.90 -1.31
N MET A 57 8.33 12.30 -2.53
CA MET A 57 9.19 12.15 -3.68
C MET A 57 9.06 13.34 -4.63
N GLY A 58 10.20 13.99 -4.86
CA GLY A 58 10.37 14.97 -5.92
C GLY A 58 10.28 14.30 -7.29
N GLN A 59 9.45 14.87 -8.16
CA GLN A 59 9.25 14.40 -9.54
C GLN A 59 10.11 15.18 -10.56
N GLY A 60 10.99 16.07 -10.10
CA GLY A 60 12.01 16.71 -10.94
C GLY A 60 12.18 18.21 -10.70
N THR A 61 11.31 18.87 -9.94
CA THR A 61 11.44 20.29 -9.56
C THR A 61 11.01 20.49 -8.09
N GLU A 62 11.33 21.64 -7.49
CA GLU A 62 11.05 21.94 -6.07
C GLU A 62 9.54 21.93 -5.75
N PHE A 63 8.71 22.43 -6.67
CA PHE A 63 7.25 22.50 -6.49
C PHE A 63 6.49 21.38 -7.23
N PHE A 64 7.20 20.39 -7.77
CA PHE A 64 6.62 19.21 -8.42
C PHE A 64 7.02 17.95 -7.67
N HIS A 65 6.24 17.60 -6.65
CA HIS A 65 6.46 16.43 -5.82
C HIS A 65 5.12 15.79 -5.40
N SER A 66 5.20 14.67 -4.69
CA SER A 66 4.00 14.04 -4.15
C SER A 66 4.25 13.45 -2.78
N ASP A 67 3.31 13.71 -1.89
CA ASP A 67 3.23 13.10 -0.58
C ASP A 67 2.22 11.96 -0.63
N LEU A 68 2.60 10.82 -0.08
CA LEU A 68 1.76 9.65 0.06
C LEU A 68 1.90 9.10 1.48
N GLN A 69 0.79 9.07 2.20
CA GLN A 69 0.63 8.30 3.43
C GLN A 69 -0.25 7.09 3.14
N MET A 70 0.15 5.93 3.60
CA MET A 70 -0.59 4.69 3.42
C MET A 70 -0.56 3.84 4.69
N ASP A 71 -1.75 3.46 5.14
CA ASP A 71 -1.96 2.56 6.27
C ASP A 71 -2.64 1.29 5.77
N GLN A 72 -1.97 0.15 5.94
CA GLN A 72 -2.49 -1.14 5.52
C GLN A 72 -2.70 -2.04 6.73
N TYR A 73 -3.83 -2.71 6.77
CA TYR A 73 -4.20 -3.64 7.83
C TYR A 73 -4.68 -4.93 7.17
N TRP A 74 -4.24 -6.08 7.67
CA TRP A 74 -4.79 -7.35 7.21
C TRP A 74 -4.81 -8.41 8.32
N LEU A 75 -5.90 -9.17 8.32
CA LEU A 75 -6.19 -10.27 9.22
C LEU A 75 -6.27 -11.55 8.38
N ASN A 76 -5.41 -12.51 8.67
CA ASN A 76 -5.50 -13.86 8.10
C ASN A 76 -6.00 -14.84 9.16
N TYR A 77 -6.86 -15.74 8.73
CA TYR A 77 -7.25 -16.93 9.45
C TYR A 77 -7.01 -18.14 8.57
N SER A 78 -6.44 -19.20 9.13
CA SER A 78 -6.31 -20.47 8.43
C SER A 78 -6.57 -21.64 9.38
N LEU A 79 -7.25 -22.66 8.87
CA LEU A 79 -7.57 -23.89 9.60
C LEU A 79 -7.38 -25.06 8.65
N GLN A 80 -6.59 -26.05 9.04
CA GLN A 80 -6.40 -27.28 8.27
C GLN A 80 -6.72 -28.52 9.12
N CYS A 81 -7.59 -29.38 8.59
CA CYS A 81 -7.98 -30.66 9.18
C CYS A 81 -7.86 -31.80 8.13
N ASP A 82 -7.99 -33.05 8.57
CA ASP A 82 -7.80 -34.29 7.77
C ASP A 82 -8.88 -34.54 6.69
N GLY A 83 -9.59 -33.52 6.24
CA GLY A 83 -10.70 -33.62 5.30
C GLY A 83 -11.27 -32.27 4.84
N PHE A 84 -10.81 -31.19 5.47
CA PHE A 84 -11.28 -29.84 5.20
C PHE A 84 -10.20 -28.81 5.53
N GLY A 85 -10.11 -27.76 4.73
CA GLY A 85 -9.26 -26.60 4.97
C GLY A 85 -10.03 -25.30 4.72
N VAL A 86 -9.75 -24.27 5.52
CA VAL A 86 -10.29 -22.92 5.36
C VAL A 86 -9.16 -21.92 5.40
N LYS A 87 -9.25 -20.92 4.52
CA LYS A 87 -8.44 -19.71 4.58
C LYS A 87 -9.36 -18.50 4.46
N GLY A 88 -9.15 -17.53 5.34
CA GLY A 88 -9.82 -16.24 5.31
C GLY A 88 -8.80 -15.12 5.35
N LEU A 89 -9.04 -14.08 4.57
CA LEU A 89 -8.28 -12.83 4.58
C LEU A 89 -9.29 -11.68 4.65
N ALA A 90 -9.08 -10.75 5.56
CA ALA A 90 -9.73 -9.45 5.53
C ALA A 90 -8.65 -8.37 5.53
N TYR A 91 -8.82 -7.32 4.73
CA TYR A 91 -7.85 -6.24 4.65
C TYR A 91 -8.51 -4.88 4.49
N LEU A 92 -7.87 -3.85 5.04
CA LEU A 92 -8.21 -2.44 4.87
C LEU A 92 -6.93 -1.69 4.53
N ASN A 93 -6.90 -1.06 3.37
CA ASN A 93 -5.83 -0.17 2.95
C ASN A 93 -6.42 1.23 2.88
N ARG A 94 -5.79 2.19 3.56
CA ARG A 94 -6.08 3.62 3.46
C ARG A 94 -4.89 4.31 2.83
N ALA A 95 -5.15 5.27 1.97
CA ALA A 95 -4.13 6.09 1.36
C ALA A 95 -4.61 7.55 1.30
N ASP A 96 -3.74 8.45 1.71
CA ASP A 96 -3.89 9.88 1.50
C ASP A 96 -2.73 10.32 0.61
N LYS A 97 -3.05 10.97 -0.50
CA LYS A 97 -2.06 11.48 -1.43
C LYS A 97 -2.28 12.96 -1.67
N THR A 98 -1.20 13.73 -1.71
CA THR A 98 -1.18 15.09 -2.23
C THR A 98 -0.16 15.16 -3.35
N ALA A 99 -0.58 15.71 -4.50
CA ALA A 99 0.32 15.98 -5.62
C ALA A 99 0.47 17.49 -5.77
N PHE A 100 1.71 17.97 -5.64
CA PHE A 100 2.07 19.36 -5.79
C PHE A 100 2.48 19.62 -7.24
N GLN A 101 1.96 20.68 -7.83
CA GLN A 101 2.26 21.08 -9.20
C GLN A 101 2.87 22.48 -9.25
N ASP A 102 3.86 22.64 -10.13
CA ASP A 102 4.53 23.89 -10.40
C ASP A 102 3.87 24.65 -11.56
N ASN A 103 4.26 25.92 -11.74
CA ASN A 103 3.74 26.77 -12.81
C ASN A 103 4.72 26.87 -13.97
N ALA A 104 4.32 26.47 -15.18
CA ALA A 104 5.16 26.65 -16.36
C ALA A 104 5.29 28.13 -16.79
N ASN A 105 4.36 29.00 -16.38
CA ASN A 105 4.32 30.40 -16.84
C ASN A 105 5.40 31.28 -16.20
N ASP A 106 6.00 30.86 -15.08
CA ASP A 106 7.07 31.59 -14.38
C ASP A 106 8.40 30.82 -14.37
N ASN A 107 8.57 29.88 -15.31
CA ASN A 107 9.74 29.00 -15.37
C ASN A 107 9.90 28.11 -14.12
N TYR A 108 8.78 27.58 -13.61
CA TYR A 108 8.72 26.60 -12.53
C TYR A 108 9.22 27.13 -11.17
N THR A 109 9.11 28.44 -10.95
CA THR A 109 9.60 29.10 -9.72
C THR A 109 8.55 29.27 -8.63
N SER A 110 7.31 28.85 -8.88
CA SER A 110 6.23 28.91 -7.89
C SER A 110 5.33 27.67 -7.93
N ALA A 111 4.73 27.39 -6.76
CA ALA A 111 3.63 26.44 -6.64
C ALA A 111 2.40 26.95 -7.39
N PHE A 112 1.75 26.06 -8.13
CA PHE A 112 0.56 26.35 -8.91
C PHE A 112 -0.71 25.82 -8.25
N ARG A 113 -0.74 24.52 -7.94
CA ARG A 113 -1.90 23.85 -7.35
C ARG A 113 -1.54 22.58 -6.62
N ASP A 114 -2.37 22.23 -5.66
CA ASP A 114 -2.26 21.02 -4.85
C ASP A 114 -3.48 20.13 -5.11
N GLU A 115 -3.25 18.96 -5.68
CA GLU A 115 -4.32 17.97 -5.89
C GLU A 115 -4.35 17.01 -4.70
N LYS A 116 -5.47 16.99 -3.97
CA LYS A 116 -5.63 16.17 -2.78
C LYS A 116 -6.53 14.97 -3.10
N PHE A 117 -6.09 13.81 -2.65
CA PHE A 117 -6.81 12.55 -2.75
C PHE A 117 -7.05 11.98 -1.34
N PRO A 118 -7.82 12.69 -0.49
CA PRO A 118 -8.02 12.29 0.88
C PRO A 118 -8.95 11.08 0.98
N ASN A 119 -8.84 10.34 2.07
CA ASN A 119 -9.76 9.26 2.44
C ASN A 119 -9.89 8.16 1.38
N THR A 120 -8.87 7.95 0.54
CA THR A 120 -8.88 6.82 -0.40
C THR A 120 -8.76 5.54 0.41
N TYR A 121 -9.64 4.57 0.17
CA TYR A 121 -9.54 3.28 0.82
C TYR A 121 -9.90 2.11 -0.09
N THR A 122 -9.39 0.94 0.30
CA THR A 122 -9.79 -0.33 -0.25
C THR A 122 -10.02 -1.30 0.90
N LEU A 123 -11.24 -1.83 0.97
CA LEU A 123 -11.63 -2.88 1.91
C LEU A 123 -11.85 -4.16 1.12
N GLY A 124 -11.42 -5.30 1.65
CA GLY A 124 -11.75 -6.58 1.03
C GLY A 124 -11.77 -7.74 2.01
N VAL A 125 -12.51 -8.77 1.62
CA VAL A 125 -12.64 -10.03 2.35
C VAL A 125 -12.62 -11.17 1.35
N ASP A 126 -11.70 -12.11 1.56
CA ASP A 126 -11.56 -13.34 0.79
C ASP A 126 -11.77 -14.54 1.71
N LEU A 127 -12.59 -15.50 1.28
CA LEU A 127 -12.82 -16.75 1.98
C LEU A 127 -12.69 -17.91 1.00
N GLN A 128 -11.88 -18.90 1.35
CA GLN A 128 -11.68 -20.12 0.57
C GLN A 128 -11.84 -21.34 1.47
N GLY A 129 -12.64 -22.30 1.02
CA GLY A 129 -12.80 -23.62 1.63
C GLY A 129 -12.33 -24.71 0.67
N THR A 130 -11.68 -25.74 1.20
CA THR A 130 -11.25 -26.93 0.45
C THR A 130 -11.77 -28.17 1.15
N LEU A 131 -12.46 -29.06 0.44
CA LEU A 131 -12.91 -30.36 0.91
C LEU A 131 -12.07 -31.46 0.26
N PHE A 132 -11.53 -32.35 1.10
CA PHE A 132 -10.68 -33.49 0.70
C PHE A 132 -11.43 -34.83 0.87
N ALA A 133 -12.76 -34.79 0.83
CA ALA A 133 -13.62 -35.87 1.32
C ALA A 133 -13.58 -37.16 0.48
N TRP A 134 -13.20 -37.10 -0.81
CA TRP A 134 -13.23 -38.26 -1.70
C TRP A 134 -11.93 -38.35 -2.48
N SER A 135 -11.11 -39.38 -2.30
CA SER A 135 -10.03 -39.65 -3.25
C SER A 135 -10.64 -40.15 -4.57
N PRO A 136 -10.36 -39.53 -5.74
CA PRO A 136 -9.31 -38.53 -6.02
C PRO A 136 -9.80 -37.07 -6.14
N LEU A 137 -11.05 -36.76 -5.78
CA LEU A 137 -11.64 -35.42 -5.92
C LEU A 137 -11.36 -34.50 -4.73
N GLN A 138 -10.57 -33.47 -4.99
CA GLN A 138 -10.46 -32.29 -4.14
C GLN A 138 -11.36 -31.17 -4.70
N LEU A 139 -12.25 -30.64 -3.86
CA LEU A 139 -13.12 -29.51 -4.23
C LEU A 139 -12.69 -28.25 -3.47
N THR A 140 -12.39 -27.18 -4.19
CA THR A 140 -12.11 -25.86 -3.61
C THR A 140 -13.15 -24.86 -4.08
N VAL A 141 -13.76 -24.15 -3.14
CA VAL A 141 -14.72 -23.07 -3.42
C VAL A 141 -14.29 -21.85 -2.64
N GLY A 142 -14.38 -20.68 -3.26
CA GLY A 142 -14.08 -19.42 -2.60
C GLY A 142 -14.96 -18.29 -3.11
N ALA A 143 -15.03 -17.25 -2.30
CA ALA A 143 -15.68 -15.99 -2.61
C ALA A 143 -14.80 -14.84 -2.15
N ALA A 144 -14.84 -13.76 -2.91
CA ALA A 144 -14.09 -12.54 -2.66
C ALA A 144 -15.04 -11.34 -2.77
N PHE A 145 -14.91 -10.41 -1.84
CA PHE A 145 -15.54 -9.10 -1.89
C PHE A 145 -14.46 -8.03 -1.81
N LYS A 146 -14.59 -7.00 -2.65
CA LYS A 146 -13.69 -5.85 -2.65
C LYS A 146 -14.49 -4.59 -2.92
N GLU A 147 -14.25 -3.59 -2.08
CA GLU A 147 -14.74 -2.24 -2.25
C GLU A 147 -13.53 -1.30 -2.33
N ALA A 148 -13.57 -0.37 -3.27
CA ALA A 148 -12.59 0.69 -3.39
C ALA A 148 -13.34 2.02 -3.50
N SER A 149 -12.90 2.99 -2.70
CA SER A 149 -13.42 4.34 -2.71
C SER A 149 -12.26 5.30 -2.90
N TRP A 150 -12.49 6.27 -3.77
CA TRP A 150 -11.55 7.33 -4.07
C TRP A 150 -12.31 8.65 -4.05
N ASP A 151 -11.83 9.57 -3.22
CA ASP A 151 -12.31 10.95 -3.20
C ASP A 151 -11.25 11.86 -3.82
N TYR A 152 -11.72 12.92 -4.47
CA TYR A 152 -10.88 13.89 -5.16
C TYR A 152 -11.31 15.31 -4.79
N GLY A 153 -10.37 16.08 -4.28
CA GLY A 153 -10.53 17.50 -4.03
C GLY A 153 -9.42 18.31 -4.71
N GLU A 154 -9.82 19.42 -5.33
CA GLU A 154 -8.93 20.49 -5.77
C GLU A 154 -9.18 21.71 -4.87
N ASP A 155 -8.12 22.33 -4.35
CA ASP A 155 -8.14 23.64 -3.69
C ASP A 155 -7.40 24.68 -4.56
#